data_AF-A0A6A7UFG2-F1
#
_entry.id   AF-A0A6A7UFG2-F1
#
_cell.length_a   1.000
_cell.length_b   1.000
_cell.length_c   1.000
_cell.angle_alpha   90.00
_cell.angle_beta   90.00
_cell.angle_gamma   90.00
#
_symmetry.space_group_name_H-M   'P 1'
#
loop_
_entity.id
_entity.type
_entity.pdbx_description
1 polymer ?
#
loop_
_entity_poly.entity_id
_entity_poly.type
_entity_poly.pdbx_seq_one_letter_code
_entity_poly.pdbx_strand_id
1 'polypeptide(L)'
;MACLFFETGMPFKKENQMRMFKYYLLFLIFLSSCSVDNIVDHQTLSFEKCDSTNGKVAYPNRWNNLTRSSVVTSSWEKWETVQLASGSYVHTPWNKKITSGTIPYEIRTDILPSDGWDLIAHTVNGYGENGMNYLIFHNHYTGILKIFYYLEPNSSNLQNTAIWKLHFENPQSFLAFTSEYARLSSDKSVRDIYLSNITKDDSKGYTVGWNCFQVELAYDPDFSEGSLQIIPMSMTTSSIKFTGNFDSKTDGTIISTTTSNPLNGVVKGVASLVGAKAEDWVSDQVKKAKFGNKIIKALSSGANSLVTSGVGAALGSFIGVFSKTTQTTQTVQLNTVGSVELDGELKTLQTGLIVPLSMSISVKNVGRLGVWCLTKKPAVLVNPYVVLEKQNIGTPFWFDYRMYASTDWDNSENVVFNPDLVSRLDGSNPARVWMDTQIGGPCVQNAFGTKYSDHGLVHFITAGNWLYGETYTMGASYYRVTLPFWDEDGNVIEDMDISQAPIETYIPTTPDGLPGARSEFDTFSDFISLFNITINTKEGNTVSLYHKFVPYLKWDYSRFDDHLYLEEYPNVPIVKK
;
A
#
# COMPACT_ATOMS: atom_id res chain seq x y z
N MET A 1 1.47 -24.61 -65.98
CA MET A 1 2.24 -25.56 -66.81
C MET A 1 1.46 -26.85 -66.81
N ALA A 2 0.85 -27.17 -67.96
CA ALA A 2 -0.03 -28.32 -68.15
C ALA A 2 0.77 -29.60 -68.41
N CYS A 3 0.23 -30.73 -67.96
CA CYS A 3 0.17 -32.04 -68.62
C CYS A 3 -0.85 -32.86 -67.79
N LEU A 4 -2.09 -33.16 -68.22
CA LEU A 4 -2.51 -34.08 -69.30
C LEU A 4 -1.79 -35.43 -69.17
N PHE A 5 -2.47 -36.58 -69.06
CA PHE A 5 -3.16 -37.23 -70.18
C PHE A 5 -4.21 -38.29 -69.74
N PHE A 6 -5.39 -38.17 -70.36
CA PHE A 6 -6.22 -39.19 -71.07
C PHE A 6 -7.05 -40.22 -70.27
N GLU A 7 -8.39 -40.11 -70.32
CA GLU A 7 -9.33 -40.62 -71.36
C GLU A 7 -9.44 -42.14 -71.35
N THR A 8 -10.60 -42.72 -71.02
CA THR A 8 -11.75 -43.00 -71.92
C THR A 8 -12.89 -43.46 -70.99
N GLY A 9 -14.18 -43.12 -71.11
CA GLY A 9 -15.05 -42.98 -72.28
C GLY A 9 -16.11 -44.09 -72.21
N MET A 10 -17.30 -43.84 -71.64
CA MET A 10 -18.55 -44.56 -71.97
C MET A 10 -19.80 -43.90 -71.34
N PRO A 11 -20.98 -43.99 -71.99
CA PRO A 11 -22.12 -43.11 -71.74
C PRO A 11 -23.05 -43.69 -70.67
N PHE A 12 -23.38 -42.91 -69.62
CA PHE A 12 -24.39 -43.32 -68.65
C PHE A 12 -25.74 -42.62 -68.88
N LYS A 13 -26.76 -43.47 -69.05
CA LYS A 13 -28.17 -43.18 -69.29
C LYS A 13 -28.76 -42.10 -68.36
N LYS A 14 -29.54 -41.21 -68.97
CA LYS A 14 -30.35 -40.12 -68.35
C LYS A 14 -31.35 -40.57 -67.27
N GLU A 15 -31.63 -41.87 -67.13
CA GLU A 15 -32.57 -42.40 -66.12
C GLU A 15 -31.99 -42.51 -64.69
N ASN A 16 -30.66 -42.55 -64.53
CA ASN A 16 -30.04 -42.62 -63.21
C ASN A 16 -29.87 -41.26 -62.52
N GLN A 17 -29.98 -40.15 -63.25
CA GLN A 17 -29.84 -38.82 -62.64
C GLN A 17 -31.05 -38.41 -61.79
N MET A 18 -32.29 -38.75 -62.20
CA MET A 18 -33.47 -38.46 -61.37
C MET A 18 -33.59 -39.36 -60.14
N ARG A 19 -33.10 -40.60 -60.19
CA ARG A 19 -33.06 -41.49 -59.02
C ARG A 19 -31.97 -41.08 -58.04
N MET A 20 -30.77 -40.74 -58.52
CA MET A 20 -29.68 -40.22 -57.68
C MET A 20 -30.02 -38.85 -57.09
N PHE A 21 -30.72 -37.97 -57.81
CA PHE A 21 -31.20 -36.68 -57.28
C PHE A 21 -32.26 -36.85 -56.20
N LYS A 22 -33.18 -37.84 -56.32
CA LYS A 22 -34.14 -38.16 -55.25
C LYS A 22 -33.47 -38.72 -53.99
N TYR A 23 -32.43 -39.54 -54.12
CA TYR A 23 -31.66 -40.00 -52.97
C TYR A 23 -30.79 -38.91 -52.34
N TYR A 24 -30.22 -37.99 -53.13
CA TYR A 24 -29.52 -36.81 -52.62
C TYR A 24 -30.47 -35.84 -51.90
N LEU A 25 -31.69 -35.64 -52.41
CA LEU A 25 -32.70 -34.78 -51.80
C LEU A 25 -33.27 -35.40 -50.50
N LEU A 26 -33.48 -36.72 -50.45
CA LEU A 26 -33.84 -37.43 -49.21
C LEU A 26 -32.69 -37.44 -48.19
N PHE A 27 -31.43 -37.53 -48.63
CA PHE A 27 -30.26 -37.44 -47.74
C PHE A 27 -30.07 -36.01 -47.18
N LEU A 28 -30.41 -34.97 -47.95
CA LEU A 28 -30.41 -33.57 -47.50
C LEU A 28 -31.56 -33.25 -46.52
N ILE A 29 -32.70 -33.94 -46.60
CA ILE A 29 -33.81 -33.80 -45.64
C ILE A 29 -33.47 -34.49 -44.30
N PHE A 30 -32.67 -35.57 -44.31
CA PHE A 30 -32.17 -36.19 -43.07
C PHE A 30 -31.02 -35.43 -42.39
N LEU A 31 -30.36 -34.50 -43.10
CA LEU A 31 -29.31 -33.63 -42.53
C LEU A 31 -29.85 -32.29 -42.00
N SER A 32 -31.15 -32.01 -42.11
CA SER A 32 -31.79 -30.77 -41.62
C SER A 32 -32.78 -30.99 -40.46
N SER A 33 -32.82 -32.20 -39.89
CA SER A 33 -33.57 -32.54 -38.66
C SER A 33 -32.62 -32.84 -37.49
N CYS A 34 -31.69 -31.94 -37.24
CA CYS A 34 -31.24 -31.65 -35.89
C CYS A 34 -31.51 -30.16 -35.69
N SER A 35 -32.72 -29.81 -35.28
CA SER A 35 -32.85 -28.68 -34.37
C SER A 35 -32.07 -29.08 -33.12
N VAL A 36 -30.78 -28.76 -33.11
CA VAL A 36 -30.10 -28.55 -31.85
C VAL A 36 -30.82 -27.34 -31.27
N ASP A 37 -31.83 -27.62 -30.45
CA ASP A 37 -32.12 -26.72 -29.36
C ASP A 37 -30.76 -26.45 -28.73
N ASN A 38 -30.21 -25.26 -28.98
CA ASN A 38 -29.09 -24.75 -28.21
C ASN A 38 -29.66 -24.45 -26.81
N ILE A 39 -30.07 -25.51 -26.11
CA ILE A 39 -29.85 -25.62 -24.69
C ILE A 39 -28.34 -25.51 -24.61
N VAL A 40 -27.88 -24.29 -24.33
CA VAL A 40 -26.58 -24.08 -23.73
C VAL A 40 -26.60 -25.00 -22.52
N ASP A 41 -26.00 -26.17 -22.68
CA ASP A 41 -25.66 -27.04 -21.58
C ASP A 41 -24.66 -26.21 -20.78
N HIS A 42 -25.19 -25.36 -19.90
CA HIS A 42 -24.43 -24.83 -18.80
C HIS A 42 -23.90 -26.09 -18.15
N GLN A 43 -22.63 -26.41 -18.38
CA GLN A 43 -21.90 -27.30 -17.50
C GLN A 43 -22.11 -26.70 -16.11
N THR A 44 -23.10 -27.22 -15.41
CA THR A 44 -23.19 -27.17 -13.97
C THR A 44 -21.96 -27.94 -13.53
N LEU A 45 -20.84 -27.22 -13.45
CA LEU A 45 -19.81 -27.57 -12.50
C LEU A 45 -20.57 -27.77 -11.20
N SER A 46 -20.67 -29.02 -10.77
CA SER A 46 -21.20 -29.36 -9.46
C SER A 46 -20.31 -28.63 -8.47
N PHE A 47 -20.73 -27.44 -8.05
CA PHE A 47 -20.13 -26.78 -6.91
C PHE A 47 -20.30 -27.75 -5.76
N GLU A 48 -19.19 -28.29 -5.27
CA GLU A 48 -19.22 -29.06 -4.05
C GLU A 48 -19.84 -28.15 -2.99
N LYS A 49 -21.06 -28.51 -2.59
CA LYS A 49 -21.92 -27.69 -1.75
C LYS A 49 -21.14 -27.44 -0.46
N CYS A 50 -20.67 -26.21 -0.25
CA CYS A 50 -20.04 -25.86 1.01
C CYS A 50 -21.05 -26.17 2.12
N ASP A 51 -20.57 -26.77 3.20
CA ASP A 51 -21.45 -27.29 4.24
C ASP A 51 -22.41 -26.20 4.75
N SER A 52 -23.66 -26.64 4.81
CA SER A 52 -24.89 -26.00 5.25
C SER A 52 -24.88 -25.52 6.70
N THR A 53 -23.93 -24.68 7.08
CA THR A 53 -24.31 -23.58 7.97
C THR A 53 -24.99 -22.55 7.08
N ASN A 54 -26.22 -22.14 7.40
CA ASN A 54 -27.07 -21.15 6.69
C ASN A 54 -26.43 -19.75 6.49
N GLY A 55 -25.14 -19.66 6.14
CA GLY A 55 -24.41 -18.43 5.95
C GLY A 55 -24.61 -17.87 4.55
N LYS A 56 -24.89 -16.57 4.48
CA LYS A 56 -25.00 -15.82 3.21
C LYS A 56 -23.65 -15.45 2.60
N VAL A 57 -22.54 -15.87 3.21
CA VAL A 57 -21.16 -15.63 2.75
C VAL A 57 -20.44 -16.97 2.65
N ALA A 58 -19.81 -17.22 1.51
CA ALA A 58 -18.94 -18.37 1.29
C ALA A 58 -17.48 -18.02 1.62
N TYR A 59 -16.75 -18.96 2.22
CA TYR A 59 -15.34 -18.84 2.59
C TYR A 59 -14.52 -19.98 1.99
N PRO A 60 -13.99 -19.82 0.76
CA PRO A 60 -13.29 -20.90 0.07
C PRO A 60 -12.09 -21.47 0.86
N ASN A 61 -11.36 -20.61 1.59
CA ASN A 61 -10.17 -21.00 2.35
C ASN A 61 -10.46 -21.82 3.61
N ARG A 62 -11.70 -21.81 4.12
CA ARG A 62 -12.06 -22.52 5.34
C ARG A 62 -11.78 -24.01 5.24
N TRP A 63 -11.94 -24.59 4.04
CA TRP A 63 -11.87 -26.03 3.80
C TRP A 63 -10.45 -26.55 3.52
N ASN A 64 -9.54 -25.70 3.07
CA ASN A 64 -8.12 -26.07 2.90
C ASN A 64 -7.46 -26.47 4.24
N ASN A 65 -8.03 -26.04 5.38
CA ASN A 65 -7.57 -26.40 6.72
C ASN A 65 -8.18 -27.71 7.27
N LEU A 66 -9.17 -28.33 6.59
CA LEU A 66 -9.84 -29.55 7.08
C LEU A 66 -9.34 -30.84 6.40
N THR A 67 -8.86 -30.78 5.17
CA THR A 67 -8.33 -31.94 4.44
C THR A 67 -6.80 -31.86 4.34
N ARG A 68 -6.08 -32.70 5.11
CA ARG A 68 -4.60 -32.85 5.03
C ARG A 68 -4.09 -33.46 3.71
N SER A 69 -4.90 -33.47 2.65
CA SER A 69 -4.57 -34.03 1.34
C SER A 69 -5.26 -33.19 0.26
N SER A 70 -4.48 -32.77 -0.73
CA SER A 70 -4.82 -31.87 -1.84
C SER A 70 -5.11 -30.41 -1.46
N VAL A 71 -4.20 -29.53 -1.89
CA VAL A 71 -4.44 -28.09 -2.03
C VAL A 71 -5.63 -27.95 -2.98
N VAL A 72 -6.83 -27.68 -2.45
CA VAL A 72 -7.92 -27.20 -3.30
C VAL A 72 -7.63 -25.73 -3.53
N THR A 73 -6.82 -25.44 -4.55
CA THR A 73 -6.84 -24.13 -5.19
C THR A 73 -8.27 -23.93 -5.65
N SER A 74 -9.01 -23.06 -4.96
CA SER A 74 -10.34 -22.61 -5.37
C SER A 74 -10.27 -22.28 -6.86
N SER A 75 -10.92 -23.08 -7.73
CA SER A 75 -10.82 -22.97 -9.19
C SER A 75 -11.58 -21.76 -9.75
N TRP A 76 -11.64 -20.67 -8.98
CA TRP A 76 -12.37 -19.45 -9.33
C TRP A 76 -11.80 -18.81 -10.59
N GLU A 77 -10.52 -19.03 -10.89
CA GLU A 77 -9.85 -18.53 -12.09
C GLU A 77 -10.47 -19.08 -13.37
N LYS A 78 -11.14 -20.24 -13.29
CA LYS A 78 -11.86 -20.88 -14.39
C LYS A 78 -13.30 -20.42 -14.53
N TRP A 79 -13.81 -19.59 -13.61
CA TRP A 79 -15.18 -19.08 -13.69
C TRP A 79 -15.30 -18.08 -14.84
N GLU A 80 -16.03 -18.46 -15.89
CA GLU A 80 -16.40 -17.55 -16.98
C GLU A 80 -17.60 -16.67 -16.60
N THR A 81 -18.50 -17.22 -15.78
CA THR A 81 -19.71 -16.57 -15.27
C THR A 81 -19.91 -16.90 -13.79
N VAL A 82 -20.69 -16.06 -13.12
CA VAL A 82 -21.19 -16.29 -11.75
C VAL A 82 -22.70 -16.06 -11.72
N GLN A 83 -23.37 -16.77 -10.84
CA GLN A 83 -24.77 -16.54 -10.52
C GLN A 83 -24.87 -15.47 -9.44
N LEU A 84 -25.53 -14.35 -9.72
CA LEU A 84 -25.82 -13.30 -8.75
C LEU A 84 -26.83 -13.79 -7.70
N ALA A 85 -26.95 -13.07 -6.59
CA ALA A 85 -27.92 -13.38 -5.55
C ALA A 85 -29.39 -13.29 -6.04
N SER A 86 -29.64 -12.54 -7.13
CA SER A 86 -30.93 -12.49 -7.83
C SER A 86 -31.23 -13.75 -8.66
N GLY A 87 -30.24 -14.64 -8.83
CA GLY A 87 -30.31 -15.82 -9.69
C GLY A 87 -29.84 -15.59 -11.13
N SER A 88 -29.61 -14.33 -11.53
CA SER A 88 -29.11 -13.97 -12.86
C SER A 88 -27.67 -14.39 -13.06
N TYR A 89 -27.28 -14.78 -14.28
CA TYR A 89 -25.90 -15.11 -14.61
C TYR A 89 -25.20 -13.93 -15.30
N VAL A 90 -23.98 -13.63 -14.87
CA VAL A 90 -23.16 -12.58 -15.46
C VAL A 90 -21.72 -13.06 -15.63
N HIS A 91 -21.01 -12.49 -16.61
CA HIS A 91 -19.59 -12.78 -16.79
C HIS A 91 -18.76 -12.24 -15.62
N THR A 92 -17.68 -12.95 -15.28
CA THR A 92 -16.75 -12.53 -14.22
C THR A 92 -16.00 -11.23 -14.56
N PRO A 93 -15.48 -10.50 -13.55
CA PRO A 93 -14.69 -9.30 -13.78
C PRO A 93 -13.45 -9.55 -14.66
N TRP A 94 -12.81 -10.72 -14.54
CA TRP A 94 -11.59 -11.09 -15.27
C TRP A 94 -11.87 -11.78 -16.61
N ASN A 95 -13.13 -11.89 -17.05
CA ASN A 95 -13.46 -12.48 -18.34
C ASN A 95 -12.86 -11.62 -19.47
N LYS A 96 -12.00 -12.23 -20.30
CA LYS A 96 -11.24 -11.52 -21.34
C LYS A 96 -12.08 -11.15 -22.56
N LYS A 97 -13.19 -11.85 -22.80
CA LYS A 97 -14.04 -11.65 -23.98
C LYS A 97 -15.12 -10.61 -23.74
N ILE A 98 -15.88 -10.79 -22.66
CA ILE A 98 -17.06 -9.98 -22.36
C ILE A 98 -17.12 -9.77 -20.85
N THR A 99 -17.22 -8.51 -20.42
CA THR A 99 -17.53 -8.15 -19.04
C THR A 99 -18.26 -6.82 -19.03
N SER A 100 -19.19 -6.64 -18.09
CA SER A 100 -19.91 -5.39 -17.89
C SER A 100 -19.25 -4.58 -16.78
N GLY A 101 -18.97 -3.30 -17.02
CA GLY A 101 -18.41 -2.38 -16.03
C GLY A 101 -17.37 -1.45 -16.63
N THR A 102 -16.83 -0.56 -15.80
CA THR A 102 -15.89 0.51 -16.20
C THR A 102 -14.51 0.35 -15.57
N ILE A 103 -14.25 -0.79 -14.92
CA ILE A 103 -12.95 -1.11 -14.31
C ILE A 103 -11.90 -1.24 -15.42
N PRO A 104 -10.72 -0.63 -15.29
CA PRO A 104 -9.62 -0.84 -16.22
C PRO A 104 -9.27 -2.32 -16.42
N TYR A 105 -8.90 -2.70 -17.64
CA TYR A 105 -8.65 -4.10 -18.02
C TYR A 105 -7.52 -4.70 -17.18
N GLU A 106 -6.43 -3.96 -17.07
CA GLU A 106 -5.25 -4.28 -16.29
C GLU A 106 -5.57 -4.55 -14.81
N ILE A 107 -6.51 -3.82 -14.21
CA ILE A 107 -6.89 -4.01 -12.80
C ILE A 107 -7.79 -5.23 -12.60
N ARG A 108 -8.78 -5.43 -13.49
CA ARG A 108 -9.75 -6.53 -13.37
C ARG A 108 -9.17 -7.89 -13.73
N THR A 109 -8.08 -7.94 -14.49
CA THR A 109 -7.40 -9.20 -14.85
C THR A 109 -6.15 -9.48 -14.02
N ASP A 110 -5.63 -8.50 -13.27
CA ASP A 110 -4.52 -8.66 -12.32
C ASP A 110 -5.00 -9.31 -11.01
N ILE A 111 -5.36 -10.58 -11.10
CA ILE A 111 -5.75 -11.39 -9.95
C ILE A 111 -5.25 -12.84 -10.06
N LEU A 112 -4.23 -13.15 -10.86
CA LEU A 112 -3.83 -14.54 -11.11
C LEU A 112 -3.39 -15.27 -9.81
N PRO A 113 -3.78 -16.54 -9.61
CA PRO A 113 -3.32 -17.31 -8.44
C PRO A 113 -1.79 -17.41 -8.34
N SER A 114 -1.10 -17.53 -9.47
CA SER A 114 0.37 -17.55 -9.55
C SER A 114 1.03 -16.27 -9.03
N ASP A 115 0.29 -15.16 -9.05
CA ASP A 115 0.77 -13.85 -8.59
C ASP A 115 0.32 -13.57 -7.15
N GLY A 116 -0.19 -14.59 -6.46
CA GLY A 116 -0.46 -14.58 -5.02
C GLY A 116 -1.90 -14.30 -4.63
N TRP A 117 -2.84 -14.28 -5.58
CA TRP A 117 -4.23 -13.93 -5.32
C TRP A 117 -5.10 -15.12 -4.90
N ASP A 118 -5.76 -14.98 -3.75
CA ASP A 118 -6.70 -15.95 -3.19
C ASP A 118 -8.11 -15.34 -3.12
N LEU A 119 -9.15 -16.07 -3.56
CA LEU A 119 -10.54 -15.71 -3.29
C LEU A 119 -10.87 -16.10 -1.84
N ILE A 120 -10.97 -15.11 -0.96
CA ILE A 120 -11.11 -15.35 0.49
C ILE A 120 -12.57 -15.36 0.95
N ALA A 121 -13.46 -14.65 0.23
CA ALA A 121 -14.89 -14.66 0.49
C ALA A 121 -15.70 -14.25 -0.74
N HIS A 122 -16.94 -14.74 -0.85
CA HIS A 122 -17.90 -14.27 -1.85
C HIS A 122 -19.36 -14.44 -1.41
N THR A 123 -20.26 -13.72 -2.10
CA THR A 123 -21.72 -13.82 -1.92
C THR A 123 -22.46 -14.14 -3.22
N VAL A 124 -21.75 -14.57 -4.26
CA VAL A 124 -22.31 -15.09 -5.53
C VAL A 124 -22.41 -16.62 -5.52
N ASN A 125 -22.99 -17.23 -6.56
CA ASN A 125 -23.15 -18.67 -6.76
C ASN A 125 -24.02 -19.36 -5.69
N GLY A 126 -25.22 -18.81 -5.45
CA GLY A 126 -26.19 -19.35 -4.49
C GLY A 126 -26.02 -18.85 -3.05
N TYR A 127 -25.08 -17.93 -2.83
CA TYR A 127 -24.90 -17.20 -1.58
C TYR A 127 -25.54 -15.81 -1.67
N GLY A 128 -25.47 -15.03 -0.59
CA GLY A 128 -25.95 -13.65 -0.54
C GLY A 128 -27.45 -13.48 -0.36
N GLU A 129 -27.82 -12.24 -0.07
CA GLU A 129 -29.18 -11.72 -0.20
C GLU A 129 -29.30 -10.93 -1.50
N ASN A 130 -30.52 -10.67 -1.96
CA ASN A 130 -30.74 -9.95 -3.22
C ASN A 130 -29.96 -8.63 -3.24
N GLY A 131 -29.15 -8.39 -4.29
CA GLY A 131 -28.27 -7.22 -4.41
C GLY A 131 -26.92 -7.30 -3.68
N MET A 132 -26.65 -8.37 -2.91
CA MET A 132 -25.38 -8.61 -2.23
C MET A 132 -24.46 -9.46 -3.13
N ASN A 133 -23.78 -8.82 -4.09
CA ASN A 133 -23.00 -9.49 -5.14
C ASN A 133 -21.49 -9.18 -5.02
N TYR A 134 -20.82 -9.73 -4.02
CA TYR A 134 -19.41 -9.46 -3.69
C TYR A 134 -18.48 -10.62 -4.04
N LEU A 135 -17.29 -10.28 -4.54
CA LEU A 135 -16.12 -11.15 -4.65
C LEU A 135 -14.95 -10.47 -3.93
N ILE A 136 -14.33 -11.14 -2.98
CA ILE A 136 -13.31 -10.56 -2.09
C ILE A 136 -12.04 -11.38 -2.22
N PHE A 137 -10.98 -10.72 -2.69
CA PHE A 137 -9.67 -11.32 -2.91
C PHE A 137 -8.64 -10.71 -1.98
N HIS A 138 -7.69 -11.53 -1.55
CA HIS A 138 -6.50 -11.08 -0.83
C HIS A 138 -5.26 -11.61 -1.53
N ASN A 139 -4.27 -10.74 -1.73
CA ASN A 139 -2.98 -11.14 -2.27
C ASN A 139 -2.00 -11.41 -1.13
N HIS A 140 -1.51 -12.64 -1.00
CA HIS A 140 -0.63 -13.02 0.10
C HIS A 140 0.85 -12.58 -0.08
N TYR A 141 1.24 -12.07 -1.25
CA TYR A 141 2.57 -11.47 -1.46
C TYR A 141 2.58 -9.95 -1.30
N THR A 142 1.47 -9.27 -1.60
CA THR A 142 1.37 -7.80 -1.56
C THR A 142 0.52 -7.26 -0.41
N GLY A 143 -0.32 -8.08 0.21
CA GLY A 143 -1.25 -7.67 1.27
C GLY A 143 -2.46 -6.90 0.76
N ILE A 144 -2.63 -6.78 -0.56
CA ILE A 144 -3.76 -6.07 -1.15
C ILE A 144 -5.05 -6.88 -0.96
N LEU A 145 -6.04 -6.25 -0.35
CA LEU A 145 -7.45 -6.66 -0.36
C LEU A 145 -8.13 -6.00 -1.56
N LYS A 146 -8.57 -6.79 -2.54
CA LYS A 146 -9.28 -6.31 -3.75
C LYS A 146 -10.70 -6.84 -3.75
N ILE A 147 -11.67 -5.95 -3.92
CA ILE A 147 -13.08 -6.27 -3.82
C ILE A 147 -13.80 -5.88 -5.11
N PHE A 148 -14.55 -6.82 -5.68
CA PHE A 148 -15.47 -6.56 -6.77
C PHE A 148 -16.90 -6.62 -6.28
N TYR A 149 -17.73 -5.69 -6.76
CA TYR A 149 -19.17 -5.66 -6.52
C TYR A 149 -19.94 -5.55 -7.84
N TYR A 150 -20.95 -6.38 -8.05
CA TYR A 150 -21.83 -6.28 -9.23
C TYR A 150 -23.11 -5.49 -8.92
N LEU A 151 -23.28 -4.34 -9.58
CA LEU A 151 -24.49 -3.53 -9.53
C LEU A 151 -25.46 -3.96 -10.64
N GLU A 152 -26.66 -4.41 -10.27
CA GLU A 152 -27.68 -4.90 -11.22
C GLU A 152 -28.44 -3.74 -11.91
N PRO A 153 -28.87 -3.87 -13.18
CA PRO A 153 -29.45 -2.76 -13.98
C PRO A 153 -30.66 -2.04 -13.36
N ASN A 154 -31.42 -2.73 -12.52
CA ASN A 154 -32.64 -2.21 -11.88
C ASN A 154 -32.37 -1.36 -10.62
N SER A 155 -31.11 -1.06 -10.31
CA SER A 155 -30.68 -0.35 -9.09
C SER A 155 -30.04 1.02 -9.35
N SER A 156 -30.35 1.66 -10.49
CA SER A 156 -29.67 2.91 -10.91
C SER A 156 -30.44 4.18 -10.54
N ASN A 157 -29.72 5.12 -9.92
CA ASN A 157 -30.03 6.55 -9.89
C ASN A 157 -28.73 7.34 -10.09
N LEU A 158 -28.84 8.59 -10.55
CA LEU A 158 -27.72 9.51 -10.77
C LEU A 158 -26.94 9.73 -9.46
N GLN A 159 -25.83 9.00 -9.30
CA GLN A 159 -24.96 9.13 -8.15
C GLN A 159 -23.65 9.80 -8.59
N ASN A 160 -23.22 10.71 -7.74
CA ASN A 160 -21.93 11.38 -7.75
C ASN A 160 -20.77 10.39 -7.44
N THR A 161 -19.64 10.90 -6.96
CA THR A 161 -18.45 10.09 -6.61
C THR A 161 -18.78 8.95 -5.63
N ALA A 162 -18.47 7.72 -6.03
CA ALA A 162 -18.67 6.50 -5.25
C ALA A 162 -17.58 6.33 -4.19
N ILE A 163 -18.01 6.02 -2.97
CA ILE A 163 -17.14 5.84 -1.80
C ILE A 163 -17.46 4.49 -1.13
N TRP A 164 -16.46 3.67 -0.92
CA TRP A 164 -16.55 2.43 -0.17
C TRP A 164 -15.93 2.62 1.20
N LYS A 165 -16.74 2.58 2.27
CA LYS A 165 -16.24 2.52 3.63
C LYS A 165 -15.96 1.07 4.00
N LEU A 166 -14.74 0.79 4.42
CA LEU A 166 -14.41 -0.45 5.15
C LEU A 166 -14.33 -0.15 6.64
N HIS A 167 -15.04 -0.95 7.44
CA HIS A 167 -15.04 -0.86 8.89
C HIS A 167 -14.66 -2.20 9.51
N PHE A 168 -13.66 -2.18 10.39
CA PHE A 168 -13.29 -3.32 11.24
C PHE A 168 -13.89 -3.10 12.64
N GLU A 169 -14.87 -3.92 13.00
CA GLU A 169 -15.60 -3.81 14.27
C GLU A 169 -14.66 -4.00 15.47
N ASN A 170 -13.80 -5.01 15.38
CA ASN A 170 -12.80 -5.33 16.37
C ASN A 170 -11.51 -4.52 16.10
N PRO A 171 -10.89 -3.92 17.14
CA PRO A 171 -9.62 -3.21 16.96
C PRO A 171 -8.53 -4.17 16.44
N GLN A 172 -8.00 -3.86 15.26
CA GLN A 172 -6.99 -4.62 14.52
C GLN A 172 -6.03 -3.64 13.84
N SER A 173 -4.80 -4.07 13.56
CA SER A 173 -3.78 -3.22 12.93
C SER A 173 -3.76 -3.30 11.40
N PHE A 174 -4.77 -3.92 10.77
CA PHE A 174 -4.82 -4.07 9.31
C PHE A 174 -4.73 -2.74 8.55
N LEU A 175 -5.21 -1.64 9.14
CA LEU A 175 -5.17 -0.31 8.53
C LEU A 175 -3.90 0.50 8.91
N ALA A 176 -2.86 -0.13 9.46
CA ALA A 176 -1.63 0.57 9.85
C ALA A 176 -0.88 1.22 8.68
N PHE A 177 -1.09 0.76 7.45
CA PHE A 177 -0.43 1.23 6.21
C PHE A 177 -1.24 2.26 5.41
N THR A 178 -2.29 2.82 6.02
CA THR A 178 -3.28 3.66 5.30
C THR A 178 -3.08 5.17 5.44
N SER A 179 -2.07 5.59 6.20
CA SER A 179 -1.66 6.99 6.37
C SER A 179 -0.36 7.27 5.61
N GLU A 180 -0.01 8.56 5.50
CA GLU A 180 1.24 9.02 4.86
C GLU A 180 2.47 8.32 5.44
N TYR A 181 2.51 8.21 6.78
CA TYR A 181 3.45 7.40 7.52
C TYR A 181 2.71 6.20 8.10
N ALA A 182 3.27 5.01 7.91
CA ALA A 182 2.76 3.77 8.47
C ALA A 182 2.86 3.78 10.01
N ARG A 183 1.92 3.07 10.63
CA ARG A 183 1.80 2.91 12.08
C ARG A 183 2.34 1.54 12.54
N LEU A 184 2.59 1.41 13.83
CA LEU A 184 2.98 0.13 14.42
C LEU A 184 1.78 -0.82 14.52
N SER A 185 2.05 -2.12 14.59
CA SER A 185 1.02 -3.15 14.79
C SER A 185 0.30 -3.04 16.15
N SER A 186 0.89 -2.35 17.12
CA SER A 186 0.26 -2.04 18.40
C SER A 186 -0.79 -0.93 18.30
N ASP A 187 -0.75 -0.10 17.25
CA ASP A 187 -1.75 0.93 17.01
C ASP A 187 -2.98 0.34 16.29
N LYS A 188 -4.01 0.06 17.07
CA LYS A 188 -5.31 -0.48 16.62
C LYS A 188 -6.42 0.56 16.69
N SER A 189 -6.05 1.85 16.69
CA SER A 189 -6.99 2.98 16.84
C SER A 189 -7.81 3.23 15.57
N VAL A 190 -7.26 2.88 14.39
CA VAL A 190 -7.91 3.10 13.11
C VAL A 190 -8.77 1.90 12.73
N ARG A 191 -10.08 2.12 12.63
CA ARG A 191 -11.07 1.10 12.27
C ARG A 191 -11.78 1.34 10.95
N ASP A 192 -11.70 2.57 10.46
CA ASP A 192 -12.42 3.03 9.27
C ASP A 192 -11.45 3.49 8.19
N ILE A 193 -11.71 3.07 6.96
CA ILE A 193 -11.11 3.66 5.76
C ILE A 193 -12.18 3.89 4.70
N TYR A 194 -12.01 4.93 3.90
CA TYR A 194 -12.88 5.30 2.79
C TYR A 194 -12.09 5.17 1.49
N LEU A 195 -12.66 4.57 0.46
CA LEU A 195 -11.96 4.20 -0.78
C LEU A 195 -12.81 4.66 -1.97
N SER A 196 -12.21 5.26 -3.00
CA SER A 196 -12.97 5.53 -4.23
C SER A 196 -13.16 4.27 -5.05
N ASN A 197 -14.10 4.34 -5.99
CA ASN A 197 -14.19 3.35 -7.07
C ASN A 197 -12.98 3.44 -8.02
N ILE A 198 -12.47 2.30 -8.46
CA ILE A 198 -11.45 2.17 -9.51
C ILE A 198 -12.16 2.05 -10.85
N THR A 199 -12.22 3.16 -11.58
CA THR A 199 -13.04 3.28 -12.79
C THR A 199 -12.47 4.27 -13.81
N LYS A 200 -12.64 3.92 -15.10
CA LYS A 200 -12.43 4.81 -16.25
C LYS A 200 -13.57 5.81 -16.46
N ASP A 201 -14.66 5.70 -15.70
CA ASP A 201 -15.77 6.63 -15.75
C ASP A 201 -15.38 7.98 -15.13
N ASP A 202 -15.64 9.08 -15.84
CA ASP A 202 -15.27 10.43 -15.41
C ASP A 202 -16.08 10.90 -14.18
N SER A 203 -17.30 10.40 -13.98
CA SER A 203 -18.11 10.73 -12.79
C SER A 203 -17.54 10.17 -11.49
N LYS A 204 -16.68 9.14 -11.60
CA LYS A 204 -16.17 8.34 -10.48
C LYS A 204 -17.28 7.70 -9.63
N GLY A 205 -18.50 7.63 -10.16
CA GLY A 205 -19.66 7.05 -9.50
C GLY A 205 -19.70 5.53 -9.58
N TYR A 206 -20.81 4.97 -9.11
CA TYR A 206 -21.13 3.56 -9.29
C TYR A 206 -21.70 3.34 -10.68
N THR A 207 -21.21 2.31 -11.38
CA THR A 207 -21.70 1.95 -12.71
C THR A 207 -22.40 0.60 -12.69
N VAL A 208 -23.46 0.44 -13.48
CA VAL A 208 -24.10 -0.88 -13.69
C VAL A 208 -23.04 -1.87 -14.20
N GLY A 209 -23.03 -3.07 -13.64
CA GLY A 209 -21.98 -4.06 -13.83
C GLY A 209 -20.96 -4.08 -12.68
N TRP A 210 -19.75 -4.53 -12.97
CA TRP A 210 -18.68 -4.65 -11.97
C TRP A 210 -18.09 -3.30 -11.59
N ASN A 211 -17.99 -3.07 -10.28
CA ASN A 211 -17.26 -1.99 -9.61
C ASN A 211 -16.11 -2.60 -8.80
N CYS A 212 -15.06 -1.82 -8.53
CA CYS A 212 -13.84 -2.33 -7.90
C CYS A 212 -13.22 -1.31 -6.98
N PHE A 213 -12.66 -1.76 -5.88
CA PHE A 213 -11.79 -0.98 -5.01
C PHE A 213 -10.77 -1.90 -4.34
N GLN A 214 -9.65 -1.34 -3.91
CA GLN A 214 -8.61 -2.10 -3.23
C GLN A 214 -7.90 -1.28 -2.16
N VAL A 215 -7.32 -1.96 -1.19
CA VAL A 215 -6.53 -1.37 -0.10
C VAL A 215 -5.42 -2.34 0.30
N GLU A 216 -4.24 -1.82 0.66
CA GLU A 216 -3.19 -2.63 1.27
C GLU A 216 -3.48 -2.83 2.75
N LEU A 217 -3.42 -4.07 3.22
CA LEU A 217 -3.52 -4.41 4.63
C LEU A 217 -2.12 -4.68 5.21
N ALA A 218 -1.83 -4.08 6.35
CA ALA A 218 -0.70 -4.49 7.18
C ALA A 218 -1.00 -5.85 7.83
N TYR A 219 0.04 -6.60 8.22
CA TYR A 219 -0.14 -7.79 9.05
C TYR A 219 -0.52 -7.41 10.48
N ASP A 220 -1.45 -8.14 11.09
CA ASP A 220 -1.75 -8.04 12.53
C ASP A 220 -1.34 -9.36 13.21
N PRO A 221 -0.25 -9.38 14.00
CA PRO A 221 0.22 -10.58 14.70
C PRO A 221 -0.80 -11.18 15.68
N ASP A 222 -1.72 -10.37 16.21
CA ASP A 222 -2.71 -10.80 17.20
C ASP A 222 -4.05 -11.18 16.55
N PHE A 223 -4.16 -11.10 15.22
CA PHE A 223 -5.41 -11.43 14.54
C PHE A 223 -5.77 -12.90 14.72
N SER A 224 -6.96 -13.12 15.26
CA SER A 224 -7.59 -14.43 15.42
C SER A 224 -8.97 -14.44 14.78
N GLU A 225 -9.81 -13.49 15.17
CA GLU A 225 -11.17 -13.29 14.67
C GLU A 225 -11.59 -11.81 14.71
N GLY A 226 -12.67 -11.50 14.00
CA GLY A 226 -13.34 -10.21 14.02
C GLY A 226 -14.45 -10.11 12.97
N SER A 227 -14.88 -8.89 12.65
CA SER A 227 -15.83 -8.63 11.57
C SER A 227 -15.38 -7.46 10.69
N LEU A 228 -15.60 -7.63 9.39
CA LEU A 228 -15.41 -6.62 8.36
C LEU A 228 -16.77 -6.21 7.81
N GLN A 229 -17.02 -4.91 7.77
CA GLN A 229 -18.14 -4.31 7.07
C GLN A 229 -17.69 -3.53 5.84
N ILE A 230 -18.44 -3.67 4.75
CA ILE A 230 -18.31 -2.92 3.50
C ILE A 230 -19.58 -2.09 3.35
N ILE A 231 -19.45 -0.78 3.50
CA ILE A 231 -20.58 0.15 3.51
C ILE A 231 -20.45 1.09 2.30
N PRO A 232 -21.33 0.97 1.30
CA PRO A 232 -21.34 1.88 0.16
C PRO A 232 -21.87 3.26 0.57
N MET A 233 -21.23 4.30 0.08
CA MET A 233 -21.53 5.70 0.34
C MET A 233 -21.40 6.51 -0.95
N SER A 234 -22.03 7.68 -0.99
CA SER A 234 -21.89 8.61 -2.09
C SER A 234 -21.56 10.00 -1.56
N MET A 235 -20.97 10.85 -2.39
CA MET A 235 -20.57 12.21 -2.01
C MET A 235 -21.09 13.22 -3.02
N THR A 236 -22.06 14.05 -2.64
CA THR A 236 -22.59 15.11 -3.52
C THR A 236 -21.53 16.20 -3.68
N THR A 237 -20.67 16.08 -4.69
CA THR A 237 -19.55 17.02 -4.93
C THR A 237 -19.94 18.16 -5.88
N SER A 238 -19.32 19.33 -5.65
CA SER A 238 -19.09 20.36 -6.67
C SER A 238 -17.63 20.42 -7.14
N SER A 239 -16.67 19.85 -6.39
CA SER A 239 -15.29 19.63 -6.86
C SER A 239 -14.48 18.70 -5.94
N ILE A 240 -13.70 17.77 -6.49
CA ILE A 240 -12.62 17.07 -5.77
C ILE A 240 -11.33 17.84 -6.03
N LYS A 241 -10.65 18.33 -5.00
CA LYS A 241 -9.36 19.04 -5.12
C LYS A 241 -8.26 18.18 -4.51
N PHE A 242 -7.30 17.78 -5.33
CA PHE A 242 -6.11 17.11 -4.82
C PHE A 242 -5.13 18.20 -4.37
N THR A 243 -4.82 18.27 -3.07
CA THR A 243 -3.86 19.25 -2.53
C THR A 243 -2.53 18.57 -2.21
N GLY A 244 -1.54 18.76 -3.07
CA GLY A 244 -0.20 18.27 -2.82
C GLY A 244 0.66 18.41 -4.06
N ASN A 245 1.91 17.98 -3.98
CA ASN A 245 2.84 17.95 -5.12
C ASN A 245 2.46 16.90 -6.20
N PHE A 246 1.28 16.29 -6.05
CA PHE A 246 0.74 15.23 -6.88
C PHE A 246 -0.46 15.75 -7.67
N ASP A 247 -0.17 16.50 -8.72
CA ASP A 247 -1.20 16.99 -9.64
C ASP A 247 -1.51 15.86 -10.64
N SER A 248 -2.43 14.97 -10.27
CA SER A 248 -2.72 13.80 -11.07
C SER A 248 -4.21 13.61 -11.24
N LYS A 249 -4.67 13.77 -12.47
CA LYS A 249 -6.01 13.38 -12.93
C LYS A 249 -6.09 11.84 -12.95
N THR A 250 -6.45 11.21 -11.84
CA THR A 250 -6.28 9.75 -11.68
C THR A 250 -7.57 8.96 -11.63
N ASP A 251 -7.54 7.81 -12.32
CA ASP A 251 -8.63 6.83 -12.31
C ASP A 251 -8.23 5.79 -11.27
N GLY A 252 -9.05 5.62 -10.22
CA GLY A 252 -8.80 4.69 -9.11
C GLY A 252 -7.95 5.24 -7.99
N THR A 253 -8.49 6.18 -7.23
CA THR A 253 -7.78 6.88 -6.14
C THR A 253 -8.30 6.41 -4.77
N ILE A 254 -7.47 5.79 -3.94
CA ILE A 254 -7.83 5.61 -2.51
C ILE A 254 -8.05 7.01 -1.89
N ILE A 255 -9.10 7.19 -1.08
CA ILE A 255 -9.45 8.47 -0.45
C ILE A 255 -9.62 8.26 1.07
N SER A 256 -8.55 8.10 1.87
CA SER A 256 -8.58 8.27 3.35
C SER A 256 -7.22 7.86 3.96
N THR A 257 -6.69 8.41 5.07
CA THR A 257 -7.16 8.41 6.49
C THR A 257 -6.61 9.62 7.27
N THR A 258 -7.18 10.22 8.32
CA THR A 258 -8.22 9.90 9.35
C THR A 258 -8.48 11.19 10.17
N THR A 259 -9.73 11.50 10.56
CA THR A 259 -10.21 11.77 11.94
C THR A 259 -11.57 12.49 11.95
N SER A 260 -12.44 12.07 12.87
CA SER A 260 -13.78 12.59 13.22
C SER A 260 -14.78 12.80 12.07
N ASN A 261 -15.79 11.94 12.03
CA ASN A 261 -17.07 12.12 11.33
C ASN A 261 -16.97 12.90 9.99
N PRO A 262 -16.84 12.21 8.84
CA PRO A 262 -16.72 12.84 7.52
C PRO A 262 -17.89 13.74 7.11
N LEU A 263 -18.92 13.83 7.96
CA LEU A 263 -20.10 14.66 7.81
C LEU A 263 -19.84 16.17 8.05
N ASN A 264 -18.67 16.57 8.55
CA ASN A 264 -18.33 17.99 8.78
C ASN A 264 -16.87 18.31 8.39
N GLY A 265 -16.64 18.58 7.11
CA GLY A 265 -15.44 19.30 6.65
C GLY A 265 -14.52 18.54 5.70
N VAL A 266 -13.46 19.24 5.29
CA VAL A 266 -12.42 18.79 4.36
C VAL A 266 -11.80 17.48 4.87
N VAL A 267 -12.04 16.38 4.16
CA VAL A 267 -11.36 15.10 4.41
C VAL A 267 -9.95 15.23 3.89
N LYS A 268 -8.93 15.09 4.76
CA LYS A 268 -7.52 14.92 4.38
C LYS A 268 -7.21 13.43 4.33
N GLY A 269 -6.80 12.92 3.17
CA GLY A 269 -6.49 11.49 2.99
C GLY A 269 -5.33 11.25 2.04
N VAL A 270 -4.78 10.03 2.05
CA VAL A 270 -3.70 9.65 1.14
C VAL A 270 -4.27 9.24 -0.21
N ALA A 271 -3.76 9.82 -1.30
CA ALA A 271 -4.13 9.41 -2.65
C ALA A 271 -3.35 8.14 -3.04
N SER A 272 -4.01 7.18 -3.69
CA SER A 272 -3.34 6.01 -4.25
C SER A 272 -3.48 5.90 -5.76
N LEU A 273 -2.43 5.46 -6.46
CA LEU A 273 -2.48 5.09 -7.88
C LEU A 273 -2.27 3.60 -8.08
N VAL A 274 -2.95 3.04 -9.07
CA VAL A 274 -2.87 1.62 -9.40
C VAL A 274 -2.64 1.37 -10.89
N GLY A 275 -1.91 0.30 -11.21
CA GLY A 275 -1.69 -0.18 -12.58
C GLY A 275 -0.88 0.77 -13.47
N ALA A 276 -1.20 0.82 -14.76
CA ALA A 276 -0.42 1.57 -15.77
C ALA A 276 -0.25 3.07 -15.43
N LYS A 277 -1.26 3.69 -14.80
CA LYS A 277 -1.16 5.10 -14.37
C LYS A 277 -0.10 5.31 -13.29
N ALA A 278 0.06 4.35 -12.38
CA ALA A 278 1.11 4.40 -11.37
C ALA A 278 2.51 4.27 -12.00
N GLU A 279 2.66 3.38 -12.98
CA GLU A 279 3.90 3.22 -13.75
C GLU A 279 4.28 4.49 -14.52
N ASP A 280 3.31 5.09 -15.22
CA ASP A 280 3.50 6.34 -15.96
C ASP A 280 3.93 7.48 -15.04
N TRP A 281 3.29 7.61 -13.86
CA TRP A 281 3.65 8.63 -12.89
C TRP A 281 5.09 8.45 -12.37
N VAL A 282 5.46 7.21 -11.99
CA VAL A 282 6.83 6.90 -11.55
C VAL A 282 7.84 7.23 -12.65
N SER A 283 7.56 6.83 -13.88
CA SER A 283 8.41 7.09 -15.06
C SER A 283 8.61 8.59 -15.29
N ASP A 284 7.56 9.40 -15.14
CA ASP A 284 7.61 10.85 -15.25
C ASP A 284 8.44 11.49 -14.12
N GLN A 285 8.25 11.08 -12.86
CA GLN A 285 9.04 11.62 -11.74
C GLN A 285 10.54 11.29 -11.85
N VAL A 286 10.88 10.05 -12.24
CA VAL A 286 12.27 9.66 -12.49
C VAL A 286 12.92 10.54 -13.57
N LYS A 287 12.18 10.88 -14.63
CA LYS A 287 12.67 11.78 -15.69
C LYS A 287 12.88 13.21 -15.17
N LYS A 288 11.94 13.73 -14.38
CA LYS A 288 11.96 15.11 -13.87
C LYS A 288 13.10 15.37 -12.88
N ALA A 289 13.39 14.43 -12.00
CA ALA A 289 14.36 14.65 -10.93
C ALA A 289 15.84 14.44 -11.34
N LYS A 290 16.16 14.58 -12.64
CA LYS A 290 17.53 14.55 -13.21
C LYS A 290 18.34 13.28 -12.90
N PHE A 291 17.66 12.20 -12.54
CA PHE A 291 18.26 10.92 -12.15
C PHE A 291 18.81 10.08 -13.33
N GLY A 292 18.60 10.53 -14.57
CA GLY A 292 19.22 10.01 -15.79
C GLY A 292 18.68 8.64 -16.28
N ASN A 293 19.00 8.31 -17.54
CA ASN A 293 18.56 7.09 -18.24
C ASN A 293 18.96 5.75 -17.57
N LYS A 294 19.83 5.77 -16.54
CA LYS A 294 20.24 4.57 -15.78
C LYS A 294 19.15 4.07 -14.84
N ILE A 295 18.28 4.95 -14.32
CA ILE A 295 17.25 4.58 -13.34
C ILE A 295 16.01 3.99 -14.01
N ILE A 296 15.72 4.35 -15.26
CA ILE A 296 14.64 3.74 -16.06
C ILE A 296 14.94 2.24 -16.34
N LYS A 297 16.20 1.88 -16.61
CA LYS A 297 16.64 0.47 -16.70
C LYS A 297 16.66 -0.24 -15.34
N ALA A 298 16.69 0.52 -14.24
CA ALA A 298 16.72 -0.03 -12.89
C ALA A 298 15.30 -0.29 -12.35
N LEU A 299 14.29 0.49 -12.78
CA LEU A 299 12.87 0.19 -12.56
C LEU A 299 12.46 -1.18 -13.12
N SER A 300 13.02 -1.57 -14.27
CA SER A 300 12.90 -2.93 -14.83
C SER A 300 13.70 -4.00 -14.07
N SER A 301 14.44 -3.63 -13.01
CA SER A 301 15.27 -4.54 -12.19
C SER A 301 14.82 -4.67 -10.72
N GLY A 302 13.70 -4.06 -10.31
CA GLY A 302 13.09 -4.18 -8.98
C GLY A 302 13.20 -2.93 -8.09
N ALA A 303 12.43 -2.87 -6.99
CA ALA A 303 12.21 -1.63 -6.23
C ALA A 303 13.43 -1.02 -5.50
N ASN A 304 14.55 -1.74 -5.38
CA ASN A 304 15.79 -1.13 -4.87
C ASN A 304 16.18 0.11 -5.69
N SER A 305 15.86 0.14 -6.99
CA SER A 305 16.12 1.31 -7.84
C SER A 305 15.31 2.54 -7.45
N LEU A 306 14.06 2.37 -7.02
CA LEU A 306 13.15 3.46 -6.64
C LEU A 306 13.64 4.19 -5.40
N VAL A 307 14.07 3.44 -4.38
CA VAL A 307 14.63 4.00 -3.14
C VAL A 307 15.94 4.73 -3.45
N THR A 308 16.84 4.13 -4.23
CA THR A 308 18.12 4.76 -4.61
C THR A 308 17.96 5.98 -5.53
N SER A 309 16.82 6.10 -6.21
CA SER A 309 16.52 7.20 -7.12
C SER A 309 15.94 8.44 -6.45
N GLY A 310 15.76 8.47 -5.11
CA GLY A 310 15.16 9.62 -4.42
C GLY A 310 13.66 9.81 -4.66
N VAL A 311 13.05 9.14 -5.65
CA VAL A 311 11.60 9.17 -5.92
C VAL A 311 10.77 8.65 -4.75
N GLY A 312 11.32 7.75 -3.93
CA GLY A 312 10.68 7.29 -2.69
C GLY A 312 10.34 8.43 -1.71
N ALA A 313 11.06 9.56 -1.76
CA ALA A 313 10.74 10.74 -0.95
C ALA A 313 9.36 11.34 -1.30
N ALA A 314 8.91 11.22 -2.56
CA ALA A 314 7.60 11.70 -3.01
C ALA A 314 6.43 10.74 -2.71
N LEU A 315 6.73 9.52 -2.22
CA LEU A 315 5.78 8.44 -1.99
C LEU A 315 5.64 8.12 -0.50
N GLY A 316 4.42 7.89 -0.01
CA GLY A 316 4.14 7.32 1.31
C GLY A 316 4.40 5.81 1.33
N SER A 317 3.94 5.11 0.28
CA SER A 317 4.18 3.68 0.07
C SER A 317 4.27 3.30 -1.41
N PHE A 318 4.81 2.11 -1.68
CA PHE A 318 4.96 1.51 -3.01
C PHE A 318 4.82 -0.01 -2.89
N ILE A 319 4.03 -0.59 -3.78
CA ILE A 319 3.90 -2.03 -3.98
C ILE A 319 4.19 -2.30 -5.45
N GLY A 320 5.11 -3.21 -5.74
CA GLY A 320 5.45 -3.61 -7.10
C GLY A 320 5.65 -5.12 -7.21
N VAL A 321 5.02 -5.74 -8.20
CA VAL A 321 5.28 -7.13 -8.58
C VAL A 321 6.00 -7.16 -9.92
N PHE A 322 7.17 -7.79 -9.98
CA PHE A 322 8.04 -7.81 -11.15
C PHE A 322 8.27 -9.24 -11.63
N SER A 323 7.94 -9.48 -12.89
CA SER A 323 8.20 -10.78 -13.53
C SER A 323 9.66 -10.91 -13.93
N LYS A 324 10.35 -11.96 -13.46
CA LYS A 324 11.72 -12.25 -13.92
C LYS A 324 11.76 -12.67 -15.39
N THR A 325 10.71 -13.31 -15.89
CA THR A 325 10.65 -13.89 -17.25
C THR A 325 10.32 -12.86 -18.31
N THR A 326 9.43 -11.91 -18.02
CA THR A 326 9.01 -10.88 -18.98
C THR A 326 9.68 -9.53 -18.75
N GLN A 327 10.37 -9.33 -17.61
CA GLN A 327 10.91 -8.04 -17.17
C GLN A 327 9.85 -6.91 -17.16
N THR A 328 8.58 -7.28 -16.97
CA THR A 328 7.46 -6.35 -16.91
C THR A 328 6.93 -6.22 -15.49
N THR A 329 6.42 -5.04 -15.19
CA THR A 329 5.63 -4.80 -13.99
C THR A 329 4.26 -5.45 -14.15
N GLN A 330 3.81 -6.21 -13.15
CA GLN A 330 2.51 -6.87 -13.15
C GLN A 330 1.47 -6.06 -12.37
N THR A 331 1.87 -5.56 -11.20
CA THR A 331 1.05 -4.72 -10.32
C THR A 331 1.90 -3.58 -9.81
N VAL A 332 1.38 -2.36 -9.86
CA VAL A 332 1.93 -1.21 -9.12
C VAL A 332 0.81 -0.58 -8.31
N GLN A 333 1.08 -0.33 -7.03
CA GLN A 333 0.29 0.57 -6.20
C GLN A 333 1.20 1.58 -5.52
N LEU A 334 0.79 2.85 -5.51
CA LEU A 334 1.53 3.96 -4.91
C LEU A 334 0.63 4.68 -3.95
N ASN A 335 1.14 5.10 -2.80
CA ASN A 335 0.45 6.04 -1.93
C ASN A 335 1.26 7.34 -1.87
N THR A 336 0.59 8.49 -1.87
CA THR A 336 1.26 9.80 -1.81
C THR A 336 1.59 10.21 -0.37
N VAL A 337 2.45 11.22 -0.26
CA VAL A 337 2.76 11.93 1.00
C VAL A 337 1.81 13.13 1.19
N GLY A 338 0.80 13.29 0.33
CA GLY A 338 -0.06 14.49 0.26
C GLY A 338 -1.52 14.19 0.62
N SER A 339 -2.25 15.22 1.04
CA SER A 339 -3.68 15.12 1.33
C SER A 339 -4.55 15.32 0.10
N VAL A 340 -5.49 14.41 -0.16
CA VAL A 340 -6.68 14.73 -0.96
C VAL A 340 -7.55 15.65 -0.13
N GLU A 341 -8.09 16.73 -0.70
CA GLU A 341 -9.15 17.52 -0.08
C GLU A 341 -10.46 17.30 -0.83
N LEU A 342 -11.40 16.65 -0.15
CA LEU A 342 -12.74 16.49 -0.67
C LEU A 342 -13.62 17.68 -0.23
N ASP A 343 -14.10 18.44 -1.22
CA ASP A 343 -15.07 19.52 -1.00
C ASP A 343 -16.46 19.03 -1.41
N GLY A 344 -17.25 18.63 -0.41
CA GLY A 344 -18.59 18.08 -0.60
C GLY A 344 -19.18 17.49 0.68
N GLU A 345 -20.45 17.12 0.62
CA GLU A 345 -21.16 16.47 1.72
C GLU A 345 -21.23 14.96 1.48
N LEU A 346 -20.64 14.16 2.38
CA LEU A 346 -20.75 12.71 2.36
C LEU A 346 -22.16 12.29 2.81
N LYS A 347 -22.82 11.49 1.98
CA LYS A 347 -24.17 10.96 2.25
C LYS A 347 -24.13 9.45 2.13
N THR A 348 -24.59 8.77 3.17
CA THR A 348 -24.91 7.34 3.04
C THR A 348 -25.97 7.18 1.96
N LEU A 349 -25.83 6.16 1.11
CA LEU A 349 -26.87 5.86 0.13
C LEU A 349 -28.21 5.66 0.86
N GLN A 350 -29.22 6.45 0.49
CA GLN A 350 -30.59 6.15 0.92
C GLN A 350 -30.93 4.73 0.46
N THR A 351 -31.53 3.97 1.36
CA THR A 351 -31.70 2.51 1.31
C THR A 351 -32.10 1.96 -0.08
N GLY A 352 -31.45 0.88 -0.53
CA GLY A 352 -31.94 0.01 -1.62
C GLY A 352 -31.12 -0.05 -2.92
N LEU A 353 -30.00 0.67 -3.04
CA LEU A 353 -29.23 0.74 -4.30
C LEU A 353 -28.02 -0.21 -4.32
N ILE A 354 -27.17 -0.16 -3.29
CA ILE A 354 -26.09 -1.13 -3.07
C ILE A 354 -26.27 -1.69 -1.68
N VAL A 355 -26.32 -3.03 -1.57
CA VAL A 355 -26.52 -3.72 -0.29
C VAL A 355 -25.18 -3.81 0.44
N PRO A 356 -25.02 -3.25 1.64
CA PRO A 356 -23.79 -3.39 2.42
C PRO A 356 -23.52 -4.85 2.78
N LEU A 357 -22.25 -5.19 2.98
CA LEU A 357 -21.85 -6.51 3.46
C LEU A 357 -21.30 -6.40 4.88
N SER A 358 -21.78 -7.24 5.79
CA SER A 358 -21.13 -7.49 7.08
C SER A 358 -20.76 -8.97 7.13
N MET A 359 -19.47 -9.26 7.32
CA MET A 359 -18.98 -10.63 7.34
C MET A 359 -18.03 -10.88 8.51
N SER A 360 -18.03 -12.11 9.02
CA SER A 360 -17.03 -12.55 10.00
C SER A 360 -15.70 -12.81 9.30
N ILE A 361 -14.61 -12.31 9.86
CA ILE A 361 -13.25 -12.64 9.44
C ILE A 361 -12.57 -13.40 10.57
N SER A 362 -11.83 -14.44 10.23
CA SER A 362 -11.00 -15.17 11.18
C SER A 362 -9.89 -15.87 10.42
N VAL A 363 -8.83 -16.23 11.13
CA VAL A 363 -7.76 -17.07 10.57
C VAL A 363 -8.33 -18.31 9.88
N LYS A 364 -9.36 -18.92 10.48
CA LYS A 364 -10.02 -20.10 9.92
C LYS A 364 -10.77 -19.80 8.62
N ASN A 365 -11.44 -18.66 8.53
CA ASN A 365 -12.30 -18.34 7.40
C ASN A 365 -11.54 -17.76 6.22
N VAL A 366 -10.64 -16.80 6.48
CA VAL A 366 -9.97 -16.00 5.44
C VAL A 366 -8.45 -16.17 5.42
N GLY A 367 -7.88 -16.90 6.38
CA GLY A 367 -6.43 -16.97 6.58
C GLY A 367 -5.89 -15.77 7.35
N ARG A 368 -4.55 -15.64 7.43
CA ARG A 368 -3.91 -14.41 7.92
C ARG A 368 -3.86 -13.38 6.80
N LEU A 369 -4.26 -12.15 7.10
CA LEU A 369 -4.29 -11.04 6.16
C LEU A 369 -3.07 -10.14 6.34
N GLY A 370 -2.70 -9.43 5.27
CA GLY A 370 -1.49 -8.62 5.21
C GLY A 370 -0.22 -9.45 5.10
N VAL A 371 0.91 -8.77 4.84
CA VAL A 371 2.20 -9.43 4.59
C VAL A 371 3.18 -9.20 5.72
N TRP A 372 3.24 -8.00 6.25
CA TRP A 372 4.20 -7.62 7.28
C TRP A 372 3.72 -6.41 8.09
N CYS A 373 4.39 -6.15 9.20
CA CYS A 373 4.19 -4.96 10.03
C CYS A 373 5.46 -4.60 10.79
N LEU A 374 5.47 -3.42 11.41
CA LEU A 374 6.45 -3.08 12.44
C LEU A 374 5.83 -3.23 13.83
N THR A 375 6.51 -3.97 14.71
CA THR A 375 6.08 -4.14 16.11
C THR A 375 6.73 -3.12 17.04
N LYS A 376 7.86 -2.55 16.64
CA LYS A 376 8.61 -1.53 17.38
C LYS A 376 8.91 -0.36 16.47
N LYS A 377 8.91 0.85 17.05
CA LYS A 377 9.28 2.07 16.34
C LYS A 377 10.76 2.00 15.95
N PRO A 378 11.15 2.39 14.73
CA PRO A 378 12.55 2.52 14.38
C PRO A 378 13.21 3.67 15.15
N ALA A 379 14.52 3.58 15.36
CA ALA A 379 15.31 4.62 16.01
C ALA A 379 16.30 5.29 15.06
N VAL A 380 16.50 6.59 15.27
CA VAL A 380 17.69 7.32 14.81
C VAL A 380 18.51 7.65 16.05
N LEU A 381 19.77 7.26 16.02
CA LEU A 381 20.70 7.44 17.13
C LEU A 381 21.33 8.83 17.02
N VAL A 382 21.18 9.63 18.07
CA VAL A 382 21.75 10.98 18.15
C VAL A 382 22.99 10.90 19.03
N ASN A 383 24.12 11.38 18.53
CA ASN A 383 25.35 11.43 19.29
C ASN A 383 25.18 12.42 20.46
N PRO A 384 25.34 12.00 21.72
CA PRO A 384 25.22 12.91 22.86
C PRO A 384 26.38 13.92 22.97
N TYR A 385 27.50 13.65 22.29
CA TYR A 385 28.64 14.55 22.20
C TYR A 385 28.51 15.51 21.03
N VAL A 386 28.71 16.79 21.31
CA VAL A 386 28.65 17.87 20.32
C VAL A 386 29.96 18.64 20.25
N VAL A 387 30.31 19.14 19.06
CA VAL A 387 31.59 19.81 18.81
C VAL A 387 31.38 21.28 18.47
N LEU A 388 32.11 22.18 19.12
CA LEU A 388 32.05 23.62 18.91
C LEU A 388 32.33 23.96 17.44
N GLU A 389 31.41 24.69 16.81
CA GLU A 389 31.56 25.14 15.43
C GLU A 389 31.93 26.62 15.37
N LYS A 390 31.23 27.47 16.12
CA LYS A 390 31.45 28.92 16.13
C LYS A 390 30.71 29.60 17.28
N GLN A 391 31.06 30.85 17.54
CA GLN A 391 30.25 31.77 18.34
C GLN A 391 28.99 32.20 17.58
N ASN A 392 27.87 32.27 18.26
CA ASN A 392 26.59 32.62 17.65
C ASN A 392 26.57 34.12 17.28
N ILE A 393 26.14 34.42 16.05
CA ILE A 393 26.18 35.79 15.50
C ILE A 393 25.05 36.66 16.05
N GLY A 394 23.89 36.06 16.37
CA GLY A 394 22.73 36.78 16.88
C GLY A 394 22.78 37.04 18.39
N THR A 395 23.44 36.15 19.13
CA THR A 395 23.62 36.24 20.58
C THR A 395 25.08 35.96 20.92
N PRO A 396 25.94 36.99 21.02
CA PRO A 396 27.40 36.82 21.04
C PRO A 396 27.93 35.91 22.16
N PHE A 397 27.24 35.77 23.28
CA PHE A 397 27.65 34.92 24.40
C PHE A 397 27.06 33.50 24.36
N TRP A 398 26.53 33.08 23.21
CA TRP A 398 26.08 31.72 22.93
C TRP A 398 26.95 31.10 21.86
N PHE A 399 27.02 29.77 21.86
CA PHE A 399 27.93 29.01 21.02
C PHE A 399 27.17 27.94 20.24
N ASP A 400 27.47 27.86 18.94
CA ASP A 400 26.90 26.88 18.04
C ASP A 400 27.76 25.62 18.05
N TYR A 401 27.15 24.50 18.41
CA TYR A 401 27.74 23.17 18.44
C TYR A 401 27.13 22.27 17.36
N ARG A 402 27.95 21.40 16.78
CA ARG A 402 27.54 20.39 15.81
C ARG A 402 27.23 19.07 16.49
N MET A 403 26.06 18.53 16.22
CA MET A 403 25.55 17.24 16.72
C MET A 403 25.19 16.31 15.55
N TYR A 404 25.82 15.14 15.52
CA TYR A 404 25.59 14.14 14.48
C TYR A 404 24.50 13.14 14.86
N ALA A 405 23.78 12.64 13.85
CA ALA A 405 22.84 11.54 14.00
C ALA A 405 23.20 10.41 13.02
N SER A 406 22.93 9.18 13.41
CA SER A 406 23.18 7.97 12.63
C SER A 406 21.94 7.06 12.63
N THR A 407 21.80 6.28 11.57
CA THR A 407 20.74 5.28 11.48
C THR A 407 21.06 4.12 12.41
N ASP A 408 20.09 3.72 13.23
CA ASP A 408 20.17 2.42 13.90
C ASP A 408 19.94 1.32 12.85
N TRP A 409 21.00 0.58 12.52
CA TRP A 409 20.93 -0.47 11.51
C TRP A 409 20.31 -1.77 12.05
N ASP A 410 20.08 -1.89 13.36
CA ASP A 410 19.53 -3.10 14.00
C ASP A 410 17.99 -3.17 13.95
N ASN A 411 17.36 -2.27 13.20
CA ASN A 411 15.90 -2.18 13.11
C ASN A 411 15.23 -3.32 12.31
N SER A 412 15.99 -4.27 11.74
CA SER A 412 15.43 -5.39 10.98
C SER A 412 14.58 -6.33 11.85
N GLU A 413 14.90 -6.45 13.13
CA GLU A 413 14.13 -7.24 14.11
C GLU A 413 12.74 -6.66 14.39
N ASN A 414 12.50 -5.39 14.03
CA ASN A 414 11.21 -4.73 14.22
C ASN A 414 10.17 -5.23 13.21
N VAL A 415 10.61 -5.80 12.08
CA VAL A 415 9.75 -6.30 11.00
C VAL A 415 9.24 -7.69 11.35
N VAL A 416 7.93 -7.83 11.45
CA VAL A 416 7.28 -9.13 11.63
C VAL A 416 6.50 -9.48 10.37
N PHE A 417 6.82 -10.63 9.79
CA PHE A 417 6.14 -11.18 8.62
C PHE A 417 4.94 -12.04 9.02
N ASN A 418 3.95 -12.07 8.14
CA ASN A 418 2.88 -13.07 8.18
C ASN A 418 3.51 -14.47 8.05
N PRO A 419 3.37 -15.37 9.05
CA PRO A 419 4.01 -16.68 9.02
C PRO A 419 3.53 -17.57 7.86
N ASP A 420 2.32 -17.31 7.33
CA ASP A 420 1.79 -18.04 6.17
C ASP A 420 2.63 -17.76 4.91
N LEU A 421 3.32 -16.60 4.84
CA LEU A 421 4.21 -16.25 3.74
C LEU A 421 5.39 -17.22 3.62
N VAL A 422 6.00 -17.61 4.75
CA VAL A 422 7.17 -18.50 4.78
C VAL A 422 6.84 -19.85 4.15
N SER A 423 5.64 -20.39 4.42
CA SER A 423 5.18 -21.65 3.83
C SER A 423 5.01 -21.60 2.31
N ARG A 424 4.82 -20.39 1.76
CA ARG A 424 4.51 -20.14 0.35
C ARG A 424 5.73 -19.78 -0.49
N LEU A 425 6.91 -19.60 0.10
CA LEU A 425 8.15 -19.21 -0.59
C LEU A 425 9.15 -20.37 -0.70
N ASP A 426 10.06 -20.30 -1.68
CA ASP A 426 11.11 -21.31 -1.89
C ASP A 426 12.35 -20.95 -1.07
N GLY A 427 12.52 -21.61 0.08
CA GLY A 427 13.76 -21.59 0.85
C GLY A 427 13.68 -20.89 2.21
N SER A 428 14.81 -20.91 2.93
CA SER A 428 14.93 -20.46 4.32
C SER A 428 14.98 -18.94 4.51
N ASN A 429 15.05 -18.15 3.43
CA ASN A 429 15.16 -16.69 3.51
C ASN A 429 14.05 -16.01 2.66
N PRO A 430 12.82 -15.96 3.18
CA PRO A 430 11.62 -15.61 2.41
C PRO A 430 11.59 -14.16 1.93
N ALA A 431 12.23 -13.25 2.66
CA ALA A 431 12.19 -11.83 2.36
C ALA A 431 13.50 -11.15 2.79
N ARG A 432 13.94 -10.17 2.00
CA ARG A 432 15.03 -9.26 2.36
C ARG A 432 14.43 -7.96 2.84
N VAL A 433 14.82 -7.52 4.03
CA VAL A 433 14.51 -6.19 4.56
C VAL A 433 15.70 -5.28 4.27
N TRP A 434 15.40 -4.09 3.75
CA TRP A 434 16.35 -2.99 3.62
C TRP A 434 15.72 -1.75 4.25
N MET A 435 16.51 -0.99 5.00
CA MET A 435 16.09 0.27 5.58
C MET A 435 16.98 1.39 5.07
N ASP A 436 16.40 2.54 4.77
CA ASP A 436 17.11 3.78 4.52
C ASP A 436 16.53 4.89 5.41
N THR A 437 17.34 5.88 5.76
CA THR A 437 16.90 7.02 6.58
C THR A 437 17.07 8.30 5.79
N GLN A 438 15.98 9.05 5.68
CA GLN A 438 15.90 10.34 5.02
C GLN A 438 15.47 11.39 6.03
N ILE A 439 15.55 12.66 5.63
CA ILE A 439 15.12 13.79 6.42
C ILE A 439 14.03 14.51 5.64
N GLY A 440 12.83 14.59 6.23
CA GLY A 440 11.75 15.41 5.70
C GLY A 440 12.10 16.90 5.81
N GLY A 441 11.47 17.74 4.99
CA GLY A 441 11.74 19.17 4.94
C GLY A 441 11.92 19.81 6.30
N PRO A 442 12.98 20.62 6.52
CA PRO A 442 13.16 21.29 7.79
C PRO A 442 11.98 22.22 7.99
N CYS A 443 11.12 21.94 8.97
CA CYS A 443 10.49 23.05 9.66
C CYS A 443 11.65 23.82 10.31
N VAL A 444 12.08 24.90 9.66
CA VAL A 444 13.34 25.63 9.87
C VAL A 444 13.53 26.13 11.33
N GLN A 445 12.56 25.92 12.22
CA GLN A 445 12.53 26.55 13.54
C GLN A 445 11.91 25.74 14.68
N ASN A 446 11.72 24.43 14.60
CA ASN A 446 11.20 23.70 15.76
C ASN A 446 11.97 22.43 16.04
N ALA A 447 12.98 22.54 16.89
CA ALA A 447 13.39 21.39 17.68
C ALA A 447 13.71 21.81 19.11
N PHE A 448 13.42 20.90 20.04
CA PHE A 448 13.75 20.87 21.46
C PHE A 448 12.85 21.70 22.40
N GLY A 449 12.07 20.98 23.23
CA GLY A 449 11.33 21.53 24.37
C GLY A 449 9.83 21.17 24.43
N THR A 450 9.32 20.86 25.63
CA THR A 450 7.87 20.81 25.92
C THR A 450 7.26 22.22 26.04
N LYS A 451 8.11 23.25 26.03
CA LYS A 451 7.76 24.67 26.11
C LYS A 451 8.12 25.38 24.82
N TYR A 452 7.18 26.21 24.38
CA TYR A 452 7.26 26.99 23.14
C TYR A 452 8.46 27.97 23.08
N SER A 453 9.07 28.29 24.22
CA SER A 453 10.18 29.26 24.35
C SER A 453 11.54 28.73 23.87
N ASP A 454 11.71 27.41 23.76
CA ASP A 454 13.03 26.79 23.60
C ASP A 454 13.32 26.39 22.13
N HIS A 455 12.33 26.55 21.25
CA HIS A 455 12.35 26.13 19.84
C HIS A 455 13.40 26.85 18.96
N GLY A 456 14.05 27.90 19.45
CA GLY A 456 15.06 28.66 18.72
C GLY A 456 16.49 28.13 18.86
N LEU A 457 16.73 27.04 19.59
CA LEU A 457 18.08 26.64 20.00
C LEU A 457 18.74 25.56 19.15
N VAL A 458 18.00 24.88 18.27
CA VAL A 458 18.61 23.90 17.39
C VAL A 458 18.14 24.08 15.97
N HIS A 459 19.10 24.11 15.06
CA HIS A 459 18.86 24.25 13.64
C HIS A 459 19.38 23.01 12.92
N PHE A 460 18.56 22.44 12.06
CA PHE A 460 19.01 21.38 11.19
C PHE A 460 19.82 21.95 10.02
N ILE A 461 21.05 21.46 9.83
CA ILE A 461 21.90 21.85 8.72
C ILE A 461 21.88 20.75 7.67
N THR A 462 21.19 21.03 6.56
CA THR A 462 21.12 20.15 5.40
C THR A 462 22.39 20.25 4.57
N ALA A 463 23.29 19.27 4.70
CA ALA A 463 24.44 19.09 3.81
C ALA A 463 24.32 17.82 2.94
N GLY A 464 23.18 17.12 3.03
CA GLY A 464 22.84 15.98 2.20
C GLY A 464 22.44 16.36 0.77
N ASN A 465 22.42 15.35 -0.12
CA ASN A 465 21.90 15.52 -1.47
C ASN A 465 20.38 15.75 -1.41
N TRP A 466 19.92 16.78 -2.11
CA TRP A 466 18.49 17.01 -2.33
C TRP A 466 17.88 15.84 -3.10
N LEU A 467 16.79 15.28 -2.57
CA LEU A 467 16.08 14.16 -3.20
C LEU A 467 14.87 14.66 -3.99
N TYR A 468 13.83 15.11 -3.29
CA TYR A 468 12.59 15.60 -3.87
C TYR A 468 11.83 16.49 -2.88
N GLY A 469 11.14 17.53 -3.37
CA GLY A 469 10.42 18.47 -2.50
C GLY A 469 11.38 19.14 -1.53
N GLU A 470 11.14 18.99 -0.23
CA GLU A 470 12.07 19.43 0.83
C GLU A 470 12.82 18.26 1.48
N THR A 471 12.80 17.05 0.91
CA THR A 471 13.45 15.87 1.50
C THR A 471 14.91 15.73 1.05
N TYR A 472 15.79 15.34 1.99
CA TYR A 472 17.23 15.17 1.78
C TYR A 472 17.72 13.80 2.24
N THR A 473 18.82 13.32 1.66
CA THR A 473 19.55 12.16 2.22
C THR A 473 20.11 12.50 3.60
N MET A 474 20.14 11.55 4.53
CA MET A 474 20.75 11.75 5.85
C MET A 474 22.21 12.24 5.74
N GLY A 475 23.07 11.48 5.05
CA GLY A 475 24.38 11.92 4.58
C GLY A 475 25.19 12.77 5.57
N ALA A 476 25.80 13.85 5.08
CA ALA A 476 26.60 14.80 5.87
C ALA A 476 25.76 15.80 6.70
N SER A 477 24.44 15.60 6.81
CA SER A 477 23.57 16.51 7.54
C SER A 477 23.74 16.34 9.06
N TYR A 478 23.51 17.42 9.81
CA TYR A 478 23.72 17.45 11.26
C TYR A 478 22.80 18.48 11.92
N TYR A 479 22.62 18.37 13.23
CA TYR A 479 21.97 19.39 14.04
C TYR A 479 23.01 20.39 14.52
N ARG A 480 22.70 21.68 14.44
CA ARG A 480 23.45 22.75 15.09
C ARG A 480 22.70 23.16 16.35
N VAL A 481 23.28 22.89 17.52
CA VAL A 481 22.73 23.20 18.84
C VAL A 481 23.40 24.46 19.38
N THR A 482 22.62 25.49 19.69
CA THR A 482 23.09 26.77 20.20
C THR A 482 22.90 26.82 21.71
N LEU A 483 24.01 26.93 22.46
CA LEU A 483 24.03 26.82 23.92
C LEU A 483 24.71 28.03 24.56
N PRO A 484 24.17 28.56 25.68
CA PRO A 484 24.92 29.40 26.59
C PRO A 484 25.69 28.54 27.61
N PHE A 485 26.61 29.16 28.33
CA PHE A 485 27.27 28.58 29.50
C PHE A 485 26.86 29.30 30.77
N TRP A 486 26.83 28.56 31.87
CA TRP A 486 26.38 29.05 33.17
C TRP A 486 27.52 29.13 34.19
N ASP A 487 27.41 30.10 35.08
CA ASP A 487 28.23 30.19 36.28
C ASP A 487 27.73 29.25 37.40
N GLU A 488 28.41 29.26 38.54
CA GLU A 488 28.05 28.48 39.75
C GLU A 488 26.65 28.76 40.28
N ASP A 489 26.13 29.97 40.03
CA ASP A 489 24.84 30.45 40.50
C ASP A 489 23.72 30.17 39.48
N GLY A 490 24.05 29.56 38.33
CA GLY A 490 23.11 29.24 37.26
C GLY A 490 22.77 30.42 36.34
N ASN A 491 23.53 31.51 36.37
CA ASN A 491 23.36 32.64 35.45
C ASN A 491 24.16 32.42 34.17
N VAL A 492 23.65 32.92 33.05
CA VAL A 492 24.37 32.89 31.76
C VAL A 492 25.60 33.79 31.83
N ILE A 493 26.75 33.30 31.36
CA ILE A 493 27.99 34.07 31.27
C ILE A 493 27.93 34.94 30.02
N GLU A 494 27.56 36.22 30.16
CA GLU A 494 27.28 37.13 29.04
C GLU A 494 28.53 37.69 28.32
N ASP A 495 29.75 37.42 28.81
CA ASP A 495 30.99 37.95 28.26
C ASP A 495 32.06 36.90 27.93
N MET A 496 31.63 35.65 27.75
CA MET A 496 32.50 34.54 27.35
C MET A 496 32.97 34.70 25.89
N ASP A 497 34.29 34.58 25.68
CA ASP A 497 34.88 34.50 24.34
C ASP A 497 34.90 33.03 23.84
N ILE A 498 34.89 32.85 22.52
CA ILE A 498 34.95 31.51 21.91
C ILE A 498 36.16 30.67 22.34
N SER A 499 37.30 31.31 22.64
CA SER A 499 38.49 30.62 23.15
C SER A 499 38.31 30.01 24.54
N GLN A 500 37.25 30.41 25.26
CA GLN A 500 36.90 29.91 26.59
C GLN A 500 35.77 28.87 26.54
N ALA A 501 35.06 28.78 25.41
CA ALA A 501 34.01 27.78 25.24
C ALA A 501 34.61 26.37 25.11
N PRO A 502 34.02 25.36 25.77
CA PRO A 502 34.39 23.96 25.59
C PRO A 502 34.37 23.54 24.12
N ILE A 503 35.43 22.88 23.66
CA ILE A 503 35.51 22.37 22.28
C ILE A 503 34.49 21.25 22.07
N GLU A 504 34.31 20.40 23.07
CA GLU A 504 33.30 19.34 23.09
C GLU A 504 32.35 19.57 24.27
N THR A 505 31.16 18.98 24.20
CA THR A 505 30.16 19.07 25.26
C THR A 505 29.18 17.90 25.18
N TYR A 506 28.79 17.40 26.35
CA TYR A 506 27.77 16.37 26.51
C TYR A 506 26.39 17.00 26.74
N ILE A 507 25.38 16.64 25.95
CA ILE A 507 24.07 17.29 25.99
C ILE A 507 23.11 16.70 27.04
N PRO A 508 22.72 15.41 26.95
CA PRO A 508 21.72 14.87 27.86
C PRO A 508 22.29 14.56 29.25
N THR A 509 21.43 14.30 30.23
CA THR A 509 21.87 13.64 31.46
C THR A 509 22.47 12.27 31.13
N THR A 510 23.62 11.98 31.70
CA THR A 510 24.29 10.69 31.52
C THR A 510 23.49 9.54 32.18
N PRO A 511 23.70 8.28 31.76
CA PRO A 511 23.06 7.11 32.39
C PRO A 511 23.32 6.95 33.89
N ASP A 512 24.45 7.43 34.41
CA ASP A 512 24.78 7.42 35.84
C ASP A 512 24.23 8.65 36.61
N GLY A 513 23.52 9.55 35.93
CA GLY A 513 22.76 10.63 36.54
C GLY A 513 23.48 11.99 36.62
N LEU A 514 24.65 12.15 35.99
CA LEU A 514 25.31 13.44 35.87
C LEU A 514 24.57 14.32 34.86
N PRO A 515 24.16 15.55 35.25
CA PRO A 515 23.50 16.47 34.33
C PRO A 515 24.43 16.87 33.18
N GLY A 516 23.98 16.67 31.93
CA GLY A 516 24.63 17.28 30.77
C GLY A 516 24.25 18.74 30.59
N ALA A 517 24.78 19.37 29.54
CA ALA A 517 24.56 20.79 29.26
C ALA A 517 23.09 21.19 29.20
N ARG A 518 22.21 20.26 28.80
CA ARG A 518 20.78 20.46 28.74
C ARG A 518 20.01 19.16 28.95
N SER A 519 19.74 18.86 30.21
CA SER A 519 19.01 17.66 30.65
C SER A 519 17.52 17.61 30.22
N GLU A 520 16.88 18.76 29.95
CA GLU A 520 15.44 18.85 29.57
C GLU A 520 15.18 18.66 28.05
N PHE A 521 16.12 18.07 27.30
CA PHE A 521 15.98 17.85 25.85
C PHE A 521 14.91 16.78 25.54
N ASP A 522 13.77 17.22 24.98
CA ASP A 522 12.80 16.34 24.32
C ASP A 522 12.74 16.64 22.82
N THR A 523 12.65 15.61 21.99
CA THR A 523 12.91 15.70 20.55
C THR A 523 11.73 15.20 19.73
N PHE A 524 11.40 15.94 18.67
CA PHE A 524 10.51 15.45 17.61
C PHE A 524 11.38 14.99 16.44
N SER A 525 11.02 13.88 15.81
CA SER A 525 11.80 13.31 14.73
C SER A 525 11.35 13.87 13.38
N ASP A 526 12.22 14.65 12.74
CA ASP A 526 12.09 15.06 11.34
C ASP A 526 12.60 13.99 10.36
N PHE A 527 13.10 12.88 10.91
CA PHE A 527 13.58 11.77 10.10
C PHE A 527 12.42 10.95 9.58
N ILE A 528 12.69 10.32 8.44
CA ILE A 528 11.79 9.38 7.79
C ILE A 528 12.59 8.10 7.59
N SER A 529 12.13 7.01 8.17
CA SER A 529 12.68 5.67 7.95
C SER A 529 11.90 4.98 6.85
N LEU A 530 12.62 4.61 5.79
CA LEU A 530 12.10 3.96 4.59
C LEU A 530 12.37 2.46 4.71
N PHE A 531 11.33 1.66 4.91
CA PHE A 531 11.45 0.21 4.92
C PHE A 531 11.09 -0.34 3.55
N ASN A 532 12.00 -1.11 2.96
CA ASN A 532 11.80 -1.83 1.71
C ASN A 532 11.95 -3.33 1.95
N ILE A 533 10.89 -4.07 1.63
CA ILE A 533 10.81 -5.51 1.74
C ILE A 533 10.79 -6.08 0.33
N THR A 534 11.75 -6.93 0.03
CA THR A 534 11.83 -7.66 -1.23
C THR A 534 11.56 -9.14 -0.99
N ILE A 535 10.55 -9.70 -1.66
CA ILE A 535 10.16 -11.10 -1.59
C ILE A 535 10.45 -11.74 -2.96
N ASN A 536 11.04 -12.93 -2.98
CA ASN A 536 11.18 -13.72 -4.20
C ASN A 536 10.15 -14.87 -4.18
N THR A 537 9.20 -14.86 -5.10
CA THR A 537 8.17 -15.92 -5.18
C THR A 537 8.74 -17.20 -5.80
N LYS A 538 8.04 -18.34 -5.61
CA LYS A 538 8.43 -19.64 -6.18
C LYS A 538 8.42 -19.65 -7.71
N GLU A 539 7.50 -18.89 -8.28
CA GLU A 539 7.35 -18.67 -9.72
C GLU A 539 8.50 -17.83 -10.29
N GLY A 540 9.39 -17.35 -9.43
CA GLY A 540 10.55 -16.55 -9.77
C GLY A 540 10.26 -15.06 -9.78
N ASN A 541 9.04 -14.60 -9.49
CA ASN A 541 8.74 -13.15 -9.45
C ASN A 541 9.45 -12.48 -8.27
N THR A 542 9.67 -11.18 -8.38
CA THR A 542 10.15 -10.34 -7.28
C THR A 542 9.04 -9.40 -6.87
N VAL A 543 8.59 -9.48 -5.62
CA VAL A 543 7.66 -8.51 -5.03
C VAL A 543 8.45 -7.53 -4.19
N SER A 544 8.05 -6.27 -4.24
CA SER A 544 8.67 -5.20 -3.47
C SER A 544 7.63 -4.36 -2.79
N LEU A 545 7.76 -4.21 -1.47
CA LEU A 545 6.86 -3.48 -0.60
C LEU A 545 7.64 -2.40 0.10
N TYR A 546 7.12 -1.18 0.12
CA TYR A 546 7.80 0.00 0.62
C TYR A 546 6.86 0.82 1.48
N HIS A 547 7.29 1.19 2.68
CA HIS A 547 6.54 2.06 3.60
C HIS A 547 7.46 3.00 4.37
N LYS A 548 6.95 4.21 4.64
CA LYS A 548 7.61 5.19 5.49
C LYS A 548 7.13 5.13 6.94
N PHE A 549 8.05 5.29 7.87
CA PHE A 549 7.77 5.42 9.29
C PHE A 549 8.49 6.65 9.83
N VAL A 550 7.89 7.29 10.83
CA VAL A 550 8.59 8.31 11.63
C VAL A 550 9.34 7.58 12.74
N PRO A 551 10.69 7.58 12.78
CA PRO A 551 11.45 6.99 13.87
C PRO A 551 11.33 7.86 15.12
N TYR A 552 11.74 7.33 16.28
CA TYR A 552 12.07 8.18 17.42
C TYR A 552 13.56 8.51 17.39
N LEU A 553 13.92 9.62 18.02
CA LEU A 553 15.31 9.95 18.28
C LEU A 553 15.70 9.35 19.63
N LYS A 554 16.85 8.70 19.66
CA LYS A 554 17.41 8.07 20.85
C LYS A 554 18.83 8.57 21.03
N TRP A 555 19.18 8.95 22.25
CA TRP A 555 20.57 9.22 22.58
C TRP A 555 21.41 7.95 22.44
N ASP A 556 22.52 8.06 21.72
CA ASP A 556 23.49 6.99 21.56
C ASP A 556 24.48 6.98 22.73
N TYR A 557 24.09 6.29 23.80
CA TYR A 557 24.95 6.09 24.96
C TYR A 557 26.02 5.01 24.74
N SER A 558 26.21 4.45 23.54
CA SER A 558 27.28 3.47 23.32
C SER A 558 28.69 4.05 23.56
N ARG A 559 28.84 5.36 23.41
CA ARG A 559 30.05 6.13 23.76
C ARG A 559 30.05 6.65 25.20
N PHE A 560 29.17 6.16 26.05
CA PHE A 560 29.21 6.48 27.47
C PHE A 560 30.25 5.63 28.21
N ASP A 561 30.43 4.38 27.78
CA ASP A 561 31.29 3.40 28.44
C ASP A 561 32.80 3.73 28.32
N ASP A 562 33.18 4.70 27.49
CA ASP A 562 34.56 5.19 27.37
C ASP A 562 34.92 6.29 28.39
N HIS A 563 33.95 6.75 29.20
CA HIS A 563 34.10 7.81 30.21
C HIS A 563 34.54 9.18 29.67
N LEU A 564 34.52 9.42 28.35
CA LEU A 564 34.95 10.70 27.75
C LEU A 564 34.12 11.90 28.24
N TYR A 565 32.85 11.70 28.59
CA TYR A 565 31.97 12.73 29.16
C TYR A 565 32.50 13.35 30.46
N LEU A 566 33.38 12.66 31.21
CA LEU A 566 34.01 13.22 32.41
C LEU A 566 35.08 14.29 32.07
N GLU A 567 35.63 14.24 30.87
CA GLU A 567 36.66 15.14 30.35
C GLU A 567 36.06 16.22 29.43
N GLU A 568 35.02 15.88 28.67
CA GLU A 568 34.44 16.72 27.60
C GLU A 568 33.31 17.66 28.07
N TYR A 569 32.78 17.53 29.28
CA TYR A 569 31.92 18.55 29.88
C TYR A 569 32.59 19.05 31.16
N PRO A 570 32.54 20.35 31.48
CA PRO A 570 33.21 20.81 32.66
C PRO A 570 32.38 20.32 33.86
N ASN A 571 32.86 19.29 34.54
CA ASN A 571 32.43 18.88 35.89
C ASN A 571 32.58 20.01 36.93
N VAL A 572 32.95 21.21 36.48
CA VAL A 572 33.19 22.42 37.24
C VAL A 572 32.52 23.55 36.46
N PRO A 573 31.55 24.31 37.00
CA PRO A 573 31.08 25.54 36.35
C PRO A 573 32.26 26.38 35.84
N ILE A 574 32.09 27.09 34.71
CA ILE A 574 33.19 27.85 34.11
C ILE A 574 33.47 29.06 35.01
N VAL A 575 34.30 28.85 36.03
CA VAL A 575 34.69 29.87 36.99
C VAL A 575 35.66 30.79 36.29
N LYS A 576 35.22 32.02 36.04
CA LYS A 576 36.08 33.09 35.58
C LYS A 576 37.15 33.33 36.63
N LYS A 577 38.42 33.07 36.28
CA LYS A 577 39.56 33.48 37.10
C LYS A 577 39.78 34.98 37.02
#